data_AF-A0A7Y8J1W0-F1
#
_entry.id   AF-A0A7Y8J1W0-F1
#
_cell.length_a   1.000
_cell.length_b   1.000
_cell.length_c   1.000
_cell.angle_alpha   90.00
_cell.angle_beta   90.00
_cell.angle_gamma   90.00
#
_symmetry.space_group_name_H-M   'P 1'
#
loop_
_entity.id
_entity.type
_entity.pdbx_description
1 polymer ?
#
loop_
_entity_poly.entity_id
_entity_poly.type
_entity_poly.pdbx_seq_one_letter_code
_entity_poly.pdbx_strand_id
1 'polypeptide(L)'
;MCPATHRAICRAPTPRAIVEGCIAAMLDAPAPAALRAGDRHWELLLELRRKADCRGNLVQDAYCAAFAIEHGWRRITTDRDFARFRGLVWQHPLDHP
;
A
#
# COMPACT_ATOMS: atom_id res chain seq x y z
N MET A 1 -7.42 -0.56 -0.57
CA MET A 1 -8.76 -0.37 0.02
C MET A 1 -9.24 -1.70 0.59
N CYS A 2 -9.56 -1.79 1.89
CA CYS A 2 -9.92 -3.05 2.54
C CYS A 2 -11.42 -3.36 2.26
N PRO A 3 -11.76 -4.52 1.67
CA PRO A 3 -13.14 -4.85 1.31
C PRO A 3 -14.09 -5.02 2.52
N ALA A 4 -13.57 -5.05 3.75
CA ALA A 4 -14.38 -5.29 4.94
C ALA A 4 -15.37 -4.17 5.32
N THR A 5 -15.21 -2.93 4.83
CA THR A 5 -15.96 -1.77 5.37
C THR A 5 -16.63 -0.85 4.36
N HIS A 6 -16.43 -1.04 3.05
CA HIS A 6 -17.06 -0.15 2.05
C HIS A 6 -18.43 -0.68 1.60
N ARG A 7 -19.49 -0.11 2.16
CA ARG A 7 -20.89 -0.52 1.91
C ARG A 7 -21.31 -0.51 0.44
N ALA A 8 -20.65 0.30 -0.40
CA ALA A 8 -20.96 0.34 -1.84
C ALA A 8 -20.36 -0.84 -2.63
N ILE A 9 -19.42 -1.60 -2.06
CA ILE A 9 -18.70 -2.68 -2.73
C ILE A 9 -19.09 -4.05 -2.14
N CYS A 10 -19.42 -4.12 -0.84
CA CYS A 10 -19.87 -5.35 -0.19
C CYS A 10 -21.29 -5.18 0.36
N ARG A 11 -22.24 -6.01 -0.13
CA ARG A 11 -23.64 -6.03 0.33
C ARG A 11 -23.78 -6.40 1.81
N ALA A 12 -22.85 -7.20 2.33
CA ALA A 12 -22.72 -7.53 3.74
C ALA A 12 -21.24 -7.50 4.14
N PRO A 13 -20.89 -7.03 5.35
CA PRO A 13 -19.52 -7.06 5.83
C PRO A 13 -19.05 -8.51 5.98
N THR A 14 -17.81 -8.77 5.58
CA THR A 14 -17.18 -10.10 5.72
C THR A 14 -17.18 -10.53 7.19
N PRO A 15 -17.60 -11.78 7.52
CA PRO A 15 -17.56 -12.27 8.88
C PRO A 15 -16.17 -12.15 9.50
N ARG A 16 -16.11 -11.74 10.78
CA ARG A 16 -14.85 -11.47 11.50
C ARG A 16 -13.88 -12.65 11.45
N ALA A 17 -14.39 -13.86 11.64
CA ALA A 17 -13.59 -15.09 11.62
C ALA A 17 -12.87 -15.33 10.28
N ILE A 18 -13.49 -14.95 9.15
CA ILE A 18 -12.86 -15.07 7.82
C ILE A 18 -11.72 -14.06 7.70
N VAL A 19 -11.95 -12.81 8.13
CA VAL A 19 -10.92 -11.76 8.12
C VAL A 19 -9.73 -12.16 8.99
N GLU A 20 -9.98 -12.63 10.21
CA GLU A 20 -8.95 -13.11 11.14
C GLU A 20 -8.17 -14.29 10.56
N GLY A 21 -8.85 -15.27 9.95
CA GLY A 21 -8.21 -16.41 9.29
C GLY A 21 -7.32 -16.01 8.11
N CYS A 22 -7.76 -15.04 7.28
CA CYS A 22 -6.93 -14.51 6.21
C CYS A 22 -5.68 -13.79 6.75
N ILE A 23 -5.82 -12.99 7.81
CA ILE A 23 -4.67 -12.30 8.43
C ILE A 23 -3.67 -13.32 8.97
N ALA A 24 -4.13 -14.35 9.68
CA ALA A 24 -3.28 -15.40 10.22
C ALA A 24 -2.50 -16.12 9.10
N ALA A 25 -3.19 -16.52 8.03
CA ALA A 25 -2.54 -17.16 6.88
C ALA A 25 -1.48 -16.28 6.21
N MET A 26 -1.69 -14.96 6.17
CA MET A 26 -0.70 -14.01 5.65
C MET A 26 0.53 -13.89 6.56
N LEU A 27 0.34 -13.92 7.88
CA LEU A 27 1.43 -13.85 8.86
C LEU A 27 2.26 -15.14 8.91
N ASP A 28 1.63 -16.30 8.69
CA ASP A 28 2.28 -17.62 8.69
C ASP A 28 3.01 -17.93 7.37
N ALA A 29 2.80 -17.14 6.31
CA ALA A 29 3.52 -17.31 5.05
C ALA A 29 5.04 -17.12 5.27
N PRO A 30 5.92 -17.72 4.45
CA PRO A 30 7.37 -17.57 4.58
C PRO A 30 7.94 -16.21 4.14
N ALA A 31 7.10 -15.29 3.66
CA ALA A 31 7.49 -14.02 3.03
C ALA A 31 7.21 -12.70 3.79
N PRO A 32 6.43 -12.62 4.90
CA PRO A 32 6.15 -11.36 5.56
C PRO A 32 7.35 -10.94 6.41
N ALA A 33 8.26 -10.16 5.83
CA ALA A 33 9.19 -9.37 6.62
C ALA A 33 8.42 -8.22 7.27
N ALA A 34 8.50 -8.09 8.61
CA ALA A 34 7.96 -6.92 9.30
C ALA A 34 8.68 -5.66 8.81
N LEU A 35 7.92 -4.77 8.18
CA LEU A 35 8.43 -3.54 7.57
C LEU A 35 8.59 -2.45 8.62
N ARG A 36 9.80 -1.93 8.79
CA ARG A 36 10.08 -0.75 9.65
C ARG A 36 10.54 0.42 8.80
N ALA A 37 9.93 1.58 9.04
CA ALA A 37 10.36 2.82 8.43
C ALA A 37 11.78 3.12 8.89
N GLY A 38 12.65 3.45 7.94
CA GLY A 38 14.01 3.92 8.22
C GLY A 38 14.04 5.41 8.49
N ASP A 39 15.26 5.94 8.63
CA ASP A 39 15.49 7.32 9.04
C ASP A 39 15.04 8.34 7.97
N ARG A 40 14.99 7.94 6.69
CA ARG A 40 14.63 8.83 5.57
C ARG A 40 13.13 8.84 5.29
N HIS A 41 12.39 7.89 5.85
CA HIS A 41 10.99 7.67 5.54
C HIS A 41 10.13 8.93 5.72
N TRP A 42 10.32 9.64 6.82
CA TRP A 42 9.53 10.82 7.15
C TRP A 42 9.75 11.96 6.14
N GLU A 43 11.00 12.18 5.75
CA GLU A 43 11.36 13.21 4.77
C GLU A 43 10.77 12.89 3.39
N LEU A 44 10.90 11.64 2.95
CA LEU A 44 10.34 11.14 1.70
C LEU A 44 8.81 11.27 1.68
N LEU A 45 8.13 10.89 2.76
CA LEU A 45 6.68 11.04 2.88
C LEU A 45 6.26 12.50 2.72
N LEU A 46 6.93 13.43 3.43
CA LEU A 46 6.60 14.85 3.33
C LEU A 46 6.85 15.41 1.92
N GLU A 47 7.92 14.96 1.26
CA GLU A 47 8.22 15.34 -0.12
C GLU A 47 7.13 14.85 -1.09
N LEU A 48 6.76 13.57 -1.02
CA LEU A 48 5.72 12.98 -1.86
C LEU A 48 4.37 13.66 -1.63
N ARG A 49 4.00 13.91 -0.37
CA ARG A 49 2.76 14.59 -0.03
C ARG A 49 2.67 15.98 -0.64
N ARG A 50 3.76 16.76 -0.60
CA ARG A 50 3.81 18.09 -1.22
C ARG A 50 3.74 18.01 -2.73
N LYS A 51 4.51 17.11 -3.35
CA LYS A 51 4.61 17.01 -4.82
C LYS A 51 3.34 16.48 -5.48
N ALA A 52 2.59 15.61 -4.81
CA ALA A 52 1.38 15.00 -5.34
C ALA A 52 0.08 15.58 -4.74
N ASP A 53 0.14 16.69 -3.99
CA ASP A 53 -0.97 17.31 -3.24
C ASP A 53 -1.85 16.26 -2.52
N CYS A 54 -1.19 15.41 -1.71
CA CYS A 54 -1.85 14.25 -1.12
C CYS A 54 -2.87 14.64 -0.05
N ARG A 55 -4.14 14.24 -0.26
CA ARG A 55 -5.26 14.42 0.67
C ARG A 55 -6.05 13.13 0.85
N GLY A 56 -6.67 12.95 2.01
CA GLY A 56 -7.47 11.77 2.33
C GLY A 56 -6.69 10.47 2.13
N ASN A 57 -7.28 9.53 1.38
CA ASN A 57 -6.70 8.20 1.13
C ASN A 57 -5.31 8.25 0.48
N LEU A 58 -5.02 9.29 -0.31
CA LEU A 58 -3.74 9.41 -1.02
C LEU A 58 -2.55 9.62 -0.06
N VAL A 59 -2.80 10.06 1.18
CA VAL A 59 -1.76 10.16 2.21
C VAL A 59 -1.25 8.78 2.61
N GLN A 60 -2.13 7.78 2.68
CA GLN A 60 -1.75 6.41 3.00
C GLN A 60 -0.94 5.78 1.85
N ASP A 61 -1.31 6.07 0.60
CA ASP A 61 -0.56 5.59 -0.55
C ASP A 61 0.83 6.25 -0.63
N ALA A 62 0.92 7.54 -0.27
CA ALA A 62 2.20 8.25 -0.14
C ALA A 62 3.11 7.62 0.93
N TYR A 63 2.54 7.13 2.06
CA TYR A 63 3.28 6.39 3.08
C TYR A 63 3.86 5.10 2.50
N CYS A 64 3.06 4.29 1.81
CA CYS A 64 3.54 3.08 1.16
C CYS A 64 4.58 3.37 0.06
N ALA A 65 4.41 4.44 -0.71
CA ALA A 65 5.36 4.86 -1.73
C ALA A 65 6.70 5.31 -1.14
N ALA A 66 6.68 6.12 -0.07
CA ALA A 66 7.89 6.52 0.64
C ALA A 66 8.66 5.31 1.17
N PHE A 67 7.94 4.30 1.68
CA PHE A 67 8.54 3.05 2.13
C PHE A 67 9.26 2.31 0.99
N ALA A 68 8.58 2.13 -0.15
CA ALA A 68 9.17 1.46 -1.30
C ALA A 68 10.39 2.22 -1.85
N ILE A 69 10.33 3.56 -1.90
CA ILE A 69 11.46 4.39 -2.35
C ILE A 69 12.65 4.28 -1.38
N GLU A 70 12.39 4.35 -0.07
CA GLU A 70 13.44 4.28 0.95
C GLU A 70 14.28 3.01 0.84
N HIS A 71 13.62 1.88 0.59
CA HIS A 71 14.24 0.55 0.50
C HIS A 71 14.61 0.14 -0.93
N GLY A 72 14.37 1.01 -1.93
CA GLY A 72 14.66 0.71 -3.34
C GLY A 72 13.80 -0.41 -3.94
N TRP A 73 12.60 -0.63 -3.41
CA TRP A 73 11.70 -1.71 -3.82
C TRP A 73 10.77 -1.29 -4.95
N ARG A 74 10.38 -2.29 -5.75
CA ARG A 74 9.28 -2.15 -6.70
C ARG A 74 7.95 -2.38 -6.00
N ARG A 75 7.01 -1.44 -6.16
CA ARG A 75 5.64 -1.60 -5.69
C ARG A 75 4.80 -2.34 -6.73
N ILE A 76 4.34 -3.54 -6.40
CA ILE A 76 3.39 -4.29 -7.23
C ILE A 76 1.98 -4.02 -6.73
N THR A 77 1.12 -3.42 -7.56
CA THR A 77 -0.24 -3.00 -7.15
C THR A 77 -1.16 -2.82 -8.35
N THR A 78 -2.44 -3.16 -8.20
CA THR A 78 -3.45 -2.86 -9.24
C THR A 78 -3.89 -1.39 -9.24
N ASP A 79 -3.55 -0.66 -8.18
CA ASP A 79 -3.88 0.75 -8.03
C ASP A 79 -2.94 1.64 -8.83
N ARG A 80 -3.49 2.32 -9.84
CA ARG A 80 -2.72 3.18 -10.75
C ARG A 80 -2.39 4.56 -10.16
N ASP A 81 -3.00 4.96 -9.04
CA ASP A 81 -2.69 6.24 -8.40
C ASP A 81 -1.24 6.30 -7.89
N PHE A 82 -0.57 5.16 -7.74
CA PHE A 82 0.87 5.10 -7.44
C PHE A 82 1.75 5.74 -8.52
N ALA A 83 1.26 5.90 -9.75
CA ALA A 83 1.95 6.63 -10.82
C ALA A 83 2.19 8.12 -10.48
N ARG A 84 1.47 8.68 -9.51
CA ARG A 84 1.61 10.08 -9.06
C ARG A 84 2.91 10.31 -8.28
N PHE A 85 3.50 9.27 -7.70
CA PHE A 85 4.68 9.38 -6.83
C PHE A 85 5.96 9.30 -7.65
N ARG A 86 6.51 10.46 -8.01
CA ARG A 86 7.80 10.54 -8.71
C ARG A 86 8.91 9.87 -7.88
N GLY A 87 9.75 9.08 -8.55
CA GLY A 87 10.83 8.31 -7.91
C GLY A 87 10.41 6.90 -7.46
N LEU A 88 9.11 6.59 -7.45
CA LEU A 88 8.63 5.24 -7.20
C LEU A 88 8.72 4.37 -8.46
N VAL A 89 9.37 3.22 -8.34
CA VAL A 89 9.24 2.14 -9.32
C VAL A 89 8.02 1.31 -8.94
N TRP A 90 7.00 1.28 -9.79
CA TRP A 90 5.80 0.48 -9.57
C TRP A 90 5.39 -0.26 -10.84
N GLN A 91 4.62 -1.33 -10.68
CA GLN A 91 4.13 -2.15 -11.77
C GLN A 91 2.75 -2.71 -11.43
N HIS A 92 1.88 -2.75 -12.43
CA HIS A 92 0.59 -3.43 -12.32
C HIS A 92 0.80 -4.95 -12.45
N PRO A 93 0.22 -5.80 -11.59
CA PRO A 93 0.49 -7.24 -11.57
C PRO A 93 0.15 -7.96 -12.89
N LEU A 94 -0.81 -7.44 -13.64
CA LEU A 94 -1.23 -7.99 -14.94
C LEU A 94 -0.49 -7.38 -16.12
N ASP A 95 0.35 -6.37 -15.88
CA ASP A 95 1.24 -5.84 -16.90
C ASP A 95 2.44 -6.81 -16.96
N HIS A 96 2.32 -7.80 -17.84
CA HIS A 96 3.45 -8.63 -18.27
C HIS A 96 4.37 -7.80 -19.19
N PRO A 97 5.68 -8.11 -19.24
CA PRO A 97 6.55 -7.56 -20.29
C PRO A 97 6.08 -7.95 -21.69
#